data_AF-A0A350XXS0-F1
#
_entry.id   AF-A0A350XXS0-F1
#
_cell.length_a   1.000
_cell.length_b   1.000
_cell.length_c   1.000
_cell.angle_alpha   90.00
_cell.angle_beta   90.00
_cell.angle_gamma   90.00
#
_symmetry.space_group_name_H-M   'P 1'
#
loop_
_entity.id
_entity.type
_entity.pdbx_description
1 polymer ?
#
loop_
_entity_poly.entity_id
_entity_poly.type
_entity_poly.pdbx_seq_one_letter_code
_entity_poly.pdbx_strand_id
1 'polypeptide(L)'
;IKVTFEPIPCEVIFNNEEIELPHPNTMDLIAYKDGSEIKRIRVLSVGGGKIEIVGYKNVDPPKVYDLATFSEISGHCKKNHMKLWQYVEEVEGIEIRDYLLKIWNQMKSSIHIGLDTEGVLPGGLNVKRKAKRLYSHQHIDESAQTKENREVSAYAFAVSEQNADGEVIVTAPTCGSAGVMPAVLYYQQMKRGYSDLEIVRALETGGIIGNLIKTNASISGSECGCQAEIGTACAMASAALGELFSLEIDKIEYAAEIAIEHHLGLTCDPICGLVQIPCIERNAVAAMRAINAVSLASFLSDTRKISVDEVIEVMRMTGKDIPGRYRETAEGGLATLTIK
;
A
#
# COMPACT_ATOMS: atom_id res chain seq x y z
N ILE A 1 -3.14 16.97 15.46
CA ILE A 1 -4.02 18.15 15.23
C ILE A 1 -3.74 19.26 16.24
N LYS A 2 -4.08 19.12 17.54
CA LYS A 2 -3.84 20.19 18.53
C LYS A 2 -2.38 20.68 18.55
N VAL A 3 -1.43 19.75 18.64
CA VAL A 3 0.02 20.04 18.56
C VAL A 3 0.40 20.81 17.30
N THR A 4 -0.17 20.46 16.15
CA THR A 4 0.09 21.13 14.87
C THR A 4 -0.32 22.60 14.87
N PHE A 5 -1.36 22.95 15.64
CA PHE A 5 -1.88 24.31 15.71
C PHE A 5 -1.31 25.12 16.87
N GLU A 6 -0.45 24.55 17.72
CA GLU A 6 0.18 25.31 18.81
C GLU A 6 0.96 26.52 18.28
N PRO A 7 0.87 27.71 18.93
CA PRO A 7 0.20 27.97 20.21
C PRO A 7 -1.29 28.37 20.09
N ILE A 8 -1.89 28.29 18.91
CA ILE A 8 -3.29 28.69 18.69
C ILE A 8 -4.22 27.66 19.35
N PRO A 9 -5.19 28.10 20.19
CA PRO A 9 -6.18 27.19 20.77
C PRO A 9 -6.94 26.42 19.69
N CYS A 10 -6.97 25.09 19.83
CA CYS A 10 -7.62 24.19 18.88
C CYS A 10 -8.53 23.20 19.62
N GLU A 11 -9.80 23.21 19.26
CA GLU A 11 -10.80 22.23 19.70
C GLU A 11 -11.03 21.18 18.60
N VAL A 12 -11.25 19.93 19.00
CA VAL A 12 -11.58 18.83 18.08
C VAL A 12 -12.90 18.24 18.55
N ILE A 13 -13.90 18.29 17.68
CA ILE A 13 -15.26 17.80 17.94
C ILE A 13 -15.53 16.65 16.98
N PHE A 14 -15.97 15.51 17.52
CA PHE A 14 -16.43 14.36 16.72
C PHE A 14 -17.94 14.47 16.54
N ASN A 15 -18.38 14.77 15.32
CA ASN A 15 -19.80 14.82 14.97
C ASN A 15 -20.26 13.42 14.52
N ASN A 16 -21.02 12.74 15.38
CA ASN A 16 -21.58 11.41 15.08
C ASN A 16 -23.07 11.49 14.67
N GLU A 17 -23.61 12.69 14.47
CA GLU A 17 -25.04 12.92 14.19
C GLU A 17 -25.30 13.23 12.70
N GLU A 18 -24.32 13.78 11.96
CA GLU A 18 -24.45 14.08 10.53
C GLU A 18 -24.21 12.82 9.69
N ILE A 19 -25.27 12.29 9.08
CA ILE A 19 -25.25 11.00 8.37
C ILE A 19 -25.03 11.17 6.86
N GLU A 20 -25.43 12.32 6.29
CA GLU A 20 -25.28 12.61 4.86
C GLU A 20 -24.04 13.47 4.61
N LEU A 21 -22.90 12.80 4.37
CA LEU A 21 -21.63 13.44 4.04
C LEU A 21 -21.29 13.22 2.55
N PRO A 22 -20.64 14.20 1.89
CA PRO A 22 -20.19 14.05 0.50
C PRO A 22 -19.11 12.96 0.33
N HIS A 23 -18.37 12.67 1.40
CA HIS A 23 -17.43 11.56 1.49
C HIS A 23 -17.37 11.09 2.96
N PRO A 24 -17.21 9.77 3.26
CA PRO A 24 -17.16 9.27 4.63
C PRO A 24 -16.10 9.96 5.51
N ASN A 25 -14.95 10.31 4.90
CA ASN A 25 -13.86 11.01 5.57
C ASN A 25 -13.96 12.53 5.31
N THR A 26 -14.94 13.18 5.95
CA THR A 26 -15.16 14.64 5.87
C THR A 26 -14.75 15.34 7.17
N MET A 27 -14.06 16.47 7.08
CA MET A 27 -13.70 17.32 8.20
C MET A 27 -13.98 18.79 7.88
N ASP A 28 -14.60 19.51 8.81
CA ASP A 28 -14.70 20.97 8.75
C ASP A 28 -13.58 21.61 9.60
N LEU A 29 -12.84 22.56 9.00
CA LEU A 29 -11.90 23.41 9.71
C LEU A 29 -12.51 24.80 9.83
N ILE A 30 -12.71 25.25 11.08
CA ILE A 30 -13.37 26.50 11.41
C ILE A 30 -12.38 27.38 12.17
N ALA A 31 -12.11 28.57 11.64
CA ALA A 31 -11.27 29.56 12.27
C ALA A 31 -12.14 30.62 12.97
N TYR A 32 -11.78 30.95 14.21
CA TYR A 32 -12.44 31.97 15.02
C TYR A 32 -11.49 33.13 15.31
N LYS A 33 -12.06 34.33 15.42
CA LYS A 33 -11.38 35.52 15.93
C LYS A 33 -12.38 36.30 16.80
N ASP A 34 -11.97 36.65 18.01
CA ASP A 34 -12.81 37.40 18.97
C ASP A 34 -14.19 36.75 19.20
N GLY A 35 -14.23 35.42 19.26
CA GLY A 35 -15.46 34.63 19.44
C GLY A 35 -16.35 34.50 18.19
N SER A 36 -15.98 35.12 17.07
CA SER A 36 -16.74 35.06 15.81
C SER A 36 -16.06 34.14 14.79
N GLU A 37 -16.84 33.33 14.08
CA GLU A 37 -16.35 32.53 12.96
C GLU A 37 -15.90 33.47 11.83
N ILE A 38 -14.64 33.36 11.41
CA ILE A 38 -14.06 34.17 10.33
C ILE A 38 -13.89 33.39 9.03
N LYS A 39 -13.78 32.06 9.12
CA LYS A 39 -13.64 31.19 7.96
C LYS A 39 -14.02 29.76 8.31
N ARG A 40 -14.69 29.10 7.38
CA ARG A 40 -14.92 27.66 7.39
C ARG A 40 -14.51 27.07 6.06
N ILE A 41 -13.82 25.95 6.11
CA ILE A 41 -13.53 25.12 4.94
C ILE A 41 -13.93 23.68 5.25
N ARG A 42 -14.48 23.00 4.24
CA ARG A 42 -14.79 21.57 4.31
C ARG A 42 -13.76 20.80 3.51
N VAL A 43 -13.09 19.86 4.15
CA VAL A 43 -11.98 19.07 3.61
C VAL A 43 -12.39 17.61 3.55
N LEU A 44 -12.19 16.98 2.40
CA LEU A 44 -12.45 15.56 2.15
C LEU A 44 -11.12 14.83 2.04
N SER A 45 -10.93 13.74 2.78
CA SER A 45 -9.77 12.85 2.59
C SER A 45 -10.17 11.69 1.69
N VAL A 46 -9.75 11.72 0.43
CA VAL A 46 -10.22 10.80 -0.62
C VAL A 46 -9.30 9.58 -0.82
N GLY A 47 -8.40 9.31 0.13
CA GLY A 47 -7.50 8.15 0.13
C GLY A 47 -6.09 8.45 -0.41
N GLY A 48 -5.12 7.61 -0.03
CA GLY A 48 -3.71 7.72 -0.45
C GLY A 48 -3.04 9.06 -0.08
N GLY A 49 -3.57 9.79 0.90
CA GLY A 49 -3.09 11.12 1.30
C GLY A 49 -3.62 12.30 0.46
N LYS A 50 -4.46 12.08 -0.55
CA LYS A 50 -5.08 13.16 -1.33
C LYS A 50 -6.19 13.84 -0.50
N ILE A 51 -6.24 15.16 -0.58
CA ILE A 51 -7.29 15.99 0.03
C ILE A 51 -8.01 16.81 -1.03
N GLU A 52 -9.30 17.04 -0.82
CA GLU A 52 -10.13 17.92 -1.65
C GLU A 52 -10.82 18.94 -0.76
N ILE A 53 -10.82 20.21 -1.15
CA ILE A 53 -11.46 21.28 -0.36
C ILE A 53 -12.70 21.77 -1.11
N VAL A 54 -13.87 21.59 -0.51
CA VAL A 54 -15.16 21.94 -1.12
C VAL A 54 -15.21 23.45 -1.42
N GLY A 55 -15.56 23.81 -2.65
CA GLY A 55 -15.63 25.20 -3.11
C GLY A 55 -14.30 25.81 -3.51
N TYR A 56 -13.19 25.07 -3.43
CA TYR A 56 -11.89 25.47 -3.96
C TYR A 56 -11.59 24.71 -5.24
N LYS A 57 -10.87 25.35 -6.16
CA LYS A 57 -10.36 24.67 -7.35
C LYS A 57 -9.22 23.75 -6.88
N ASN A 58 -9.49 22.46 -6.77
CA ASN A 58 -8.45 21.47 -6.56
C ASN A 58 -7.51 21.53 -7.78
N VAL A 59 -6.23 21.83 -7.53
CA VAL A 59 -5.21 21.75 -8.58
C VAL A 59 -4.73 20.32 -8.53
N ASP A 60 -5.22 19.49 -9.47
CA ASP A 60 -4.63 18.17 -9.65
C ASP A 60 -3.15 18.35 -10.00
N PRO A 61 -2.27 17.47 -9.48
CA PRO A 61 -0.87 17.49 -9.86
C PRO A 61 -0.72 17.39 -11.38
N PRO A 62 0.38 17.90 -11.95
CA PRO A 62 0.62 17.81 -13.38
C PRO A 62 0.53 16.35 -13.84
N LYS A 63 -0.08 16.12 -15.00
CA LYS A 63 -0.13 14.80 -15.62
C LYS A 63 1.30 14.41 -16.02
N VAL A 64 1.88 13.47 -15.29
CA VAL A 64 3.26 13.00 -15.51
C VAL A 64 3.30 11.91 -16.59
N TYR A 65 2.41 10.90 -16.49
CA TYR A 65 2.35 9.78 -17.42
C TYR A 65 1.25 9.98 -18.45
N ASP A 66 1.58 9.83 -19.72
CA ASP A 66 0.59 9.94 -20.80
C ASP A 66 -0.14 8.64 -21.12
N LEU A 67 0.56 7.50 -20.98
CA LEU A 67 0.01 6.16 -21.20
C LEU A 67 -0.76 5.70 -19.96
N ALA A 68 -1.96 5.16 -20.17
CA ALA A 68 -2.91 4.86 -19.09
C ALA A 68 -3.09 3.35 -18.85
N THR A 69 -2.60 2.49 -19.74
CA THR A 69 -2.72 1.03 -19.61
C THR A 69 -1.35 0.35 -19.60
N PHE A 70 -1.27 -0.84 -18.98
CA PHE A 70 -0.07 -1.64 -19.04
C PHE A 70 0.25 -2.05 -20.49
N SER A 71 -0.77 -2.38 -21.27
CA SER A 71 -0.63 -2.72 -22.69
C SER A 71 0.07 -1.62 -23.49
N GLU A 72 -0.30 -0.35 -23.28
CA GLU A 72 0.36 0.80 -23.91
C GLU A 72 1.82 0.95 -23.46
N ILE A 73 2.08 0.87 -22.15
CA ILE A 73 3.43 0.99 -21.59
C ILE A 73 4.34 -0.14 -22.08
N SER A 74 3.85 -1.38 -22.05
CA SER A 74 4.53 -2.57 -22.56
C SER A 74 4.82 -2.45 -24.04
N GLY A 75 3.86 -1.97 -24.83
CA GLY A 75 4.03 -1.69 -26.26
C GLY A 75 5.13 -0.66 -26.54
N HIS A 76 5.15 0.44 -25.77
CA HIS A 76 6.22 1.44 -25.85
C HIS A 76 7.58 0.85 -25.47
N CYS A 77 7.65 0.09 -24.38
CA CYS A 77 8.89 -0.54 -23.92
C CYS A 77 9.46 -1.50 -24.96
N LYS A 78 8.61 -2.38 -25.52
CA LYS A 78 9.00 -3.35 -26.55
C LYS A 78 9.46 -2.67 -27.83
N LYS A 79 8.77 -1.63 -28.28
CA LYS A 79 9.13 -0.86 -29.48
C LYS A 79 10.50 -0.19 -29.35
N ASN A 80 10.84 0.29 -28.15
CA ASN A 80 12.09 1.02 -27.89
C ASN A 80 13.18 0.15 -27.25
N HIS A 81 12.98 -1.17 -27.14
CA HIS A 81 13.91 -2.12 -26.52
C HIS A 81 14.35 -1.74 -25.10
N MET A 82 13.41 -1.24 -24.30
CA MET A 82 13.66 -0.80 -22.92
C MET A 82 12.90 -1.66 -21.90
N LYS A 83 13.41 -1.67 -20.67
CA LYS A 83 12.75 -2.24 -19.49
C LYS A 83 11.74 -1.26 -18.90
N LEU A 84 10.86 -1.75 -18.03
CA LEU A 84 9.81 -0.93 -17.40
C LEU A 84 10.39 0.22 -16.57
N TRP A 85 11.42 -0.02 -15.77
CA TRP A 85 12.10 1.04 -15.01
C TRP A 85 12.72 2.13 -15.90
N GLN A 86 13.19 1.78 -17.09
CA GLN A 86 13.73 2.76 -18.05
C GLN A 86 12.63 3.67 -18.60
N TYR A 87 11.41 3.18 -18.76
CA TYR A 87 10.26 4.01 -19.10
C TYR A 87 9.93 5.01 -17.98
N VAL A 88 10.07 4.61 -16.71
CA VAL A 88 9.91 5.55 -15.58
C VAL A 88 10.95 6.67 -15.66
N GLU A 89 12.23 6.34 -15.88
CA GLU A 89 13.29 7.33 -16.00
C GLU A 89 13.14 8.24 -17.24
N GLU A 90 12.58 7.71 -18.34
CA GLU A 90 12.26 8.51 -19.53
C GLU A 90 11.19 9.57 -19.23
N VAL A 91 10.20 9.23 -18.40
CA VAL A 91 9.04 10.09 -18.10
C VAL A 91 9.29 11.03 -16.92
N GLU A 92 9.84 10.53 -15.82
CA GLU A 92 10.06 11.26 -14.56
C GLU A 92 11.42 11.96 -14.51
N GLY A 93 12.36 11.58 -15.39
CA GLY A 93 13.76 11.97 -15.31
C GLY A 93 14.57 11.05 -14.38
N ILE A 94 15.89 11.04 -14.57
CA ILE A 94 16.79 10.16 -13.80
C ILE A 94 16.89 10.54 -12.32
N GLU A 95 16.49 11.76 -11.99
CA GLU A 95 16.44 12.33 -10.63
C GLU A 95 15.42 11.61 -9.74
N ILE A 96 14.46 10.87 -10.31
CA ILE A 96 13.51 10.03 -9.54
C ILE A 96 14.25 9.02 -8.65
N ARG A 97 15.43 8.57 -9.07
CA ARG A 97 16.27 7.64 -8.31
C ARG A 97 16.67 8.19 -6.94
N ASP A 98 16.97 9.49 -6.85
CA ASP A 98 17.38 10.11 -5.58
C ASP A 98 16.22 10.14 -4.58
N TYR A 99 15.00 10.36 -5.07
CA TYR A 99 13.80 10.26 -4.26
C TYR A 99 13.55 8.81 -3.83
N LEU A 100 13.59 7.86 -4.77
CA LEU A 100 13.35 6.44 -4.47
C LEU A 100 14.42 5.84 -3.55
N LEU A 101 15.66 6.34 -3.58
CA LEU A 101 16.70 5.95 -2.63
C LEU A 101 16.37 6.42 -1.21
N LYS A 102 15.84 7.64 -1.05
CA LYS A 102 15.35 8.12 0.26
C LYS A 102 14.20 7.26 0.76
N ILE A 103 13.26 6.95 -0.13
CA ILE A 103 12.14 6.04 0.16
C ILE A 103 12.65 4.67 0.61
N TRP A 104 13.59 4.09 -0.13
CA TRP A 104 14.16 2.79 0.21
C TRP A 104 14.89 2.80 1.56
N ASN A 105 15.65 3.85 1.85
CA ASN A 105 16.32 3.99 3.15
C ASN A 105 15.32 4.09 4.31
N GLN A 106 14.22 4.83 4.14
CA GLN A 106 13.16 4.88 5.14
C GLN A 106 12.47 3.52 5.31
N MET A 107 12.19 2.81 4.22
CA MET A 107 11.65 1.44 4.25
C MET A 107 12.54 0.48 5.05
N LYS A 108 13.86 0.50 4.81
CA LYS A 108 14.85 -0.27 5.59
C LYS A 108 14.83 0.12 7.06
N SER A 109 14.80 1.43 7.35
CA SER A 109 14.73 1.95 8.72
C SER A 109 13.51 1.42 9.48
N SER A 110 12.32 1.47 8.87
CA SER A 110 11.09 0.95 9.49
C SER A 110 11.16 -0.56 9.77
N ILE A 111 11.82 -1.35 8.91
CA ILE A 111 12.08 -2.77 9.20
C ILE A 111 12.99 -2.91 10.43
N HIS A 112 14.15 -2.25 10.43
CA HIS A 112 15.13 -2.38 11.52
C HIS A 112 14.54 -1.99 12.87
N ILE A 113 13.89 -0.82 12.95
CA ILE A 113 13.24 -0.35 14.17
C ILE A 113 12.17 -1.36 14.61
N GLY A 114 11.32 -1.82 13.68
CA GLY A 114 10.26 -2.77 13.98
C GLY A 114 10.75 -4.14 14.47
N LEU A 115 11.90 -4.61 14.00
CA LEU A 115 12.52 -5.86 14.46
C LEU A 115 13.09 -5.75 15.87
N ASP A 116 13.47 -4.55 16.33
CA ASP A 116 14.02 -4.33 17.67
C ASP A 116 12.98 -3.90 18.71
N THR A 117 11.84 -3.37 18.26
CA THR A 117 10.78 -2.84 19.12
C THR A 117 9.91 -3.95 19.73
N GLU A 118 9.72 -3.89 21.04
CA GLU A 118 8.81 -4.77 21.80
C GLU A 118 7.70 -3.94 22.47
N GLY A 119 6.66 -4.63 22.94
CA GLY A 119 5.56 -4.00 23.67
C GLY A 119 4.18 -4.32 23.12
N VAL A 120 3.22 -3.48 23.47
CA VAL A 120 1.80 -3.61 23.11
C VAL A 120 1.42 -2.39 22.29
N LEU A 121 0.74 -2.62 21.16
CA LEU A 121 0.26 -1.55 20.29
C LEU A 121 -0.84 -0.73 20.98
N PRO A 122 -0.92 0.58 20.71
CA PRO A 122 -1.97 1.46 21.25
C PRO A 122 -3.35 1.12 20.67
N GLY A 123 -4.41 1.79 21.12
CA GLY A 123 -5.77 1.60 20.56
C GLY A 123 -6.64 0.58 21.30
N GLY A 124 -6.16 -0.04 22.37
CA GLY A 124 -7.01 -0.79 23.31
C GLY A 124 -7.28 -2.25 22.97
N LEU A 125 -6.77 -2.76 21.83
CA LEU A 125 -6.85 -4.19 21.48
C LEU A 125 -5.82 -5.08 22.18
N ASN A 126 -4.89 -4.47 22.92
CA ASN A 126 -3.80 -5.16 23.62
C ASN A 126 -2.98 -6.09 22.70
N VAL A 127 -2.85 -5.73 21.42
CA VAL A 127 -2.09 -6.50 20.43
C VAL A 127 -0.59 -6.39 20.76
N LYS A 128 0.03 -7.52 21.08
CA LYS A 128 1.48 -7.60 21.30
C LYS A 128 2.21 -7.51 19.96
N ARG A 129 3.33 -6.78 19.95
CA ARG A 129 4.30 -6.80 18.86
C ARG A 129 4.88 -8.21 18.69
N LYS A 130 4.96 -8.67 17.45
CA LYS A 130 5.30 -10.04 17.04
C LYS A 130 6.53 -10.08 16.14
N ALA A 131 6.91 -8.97 15.50
CA ALA A 131 8.00 -8.93 14.51
C ALA A 131 9.33 -9.50 15.04
N LYS A 132 9.83 -8.98 16.16
CA LYS A 132 11.06 -9.45 16.82
C LYS A 132 11.03 -10.94 17.14
N ARG A 133 9.90 -11.42 17.67
CA ARG A 133 9.70 -12.83 18.01
C ARG A 133 9.77 -13.70 16.76
N LEU A 134 9.06 -13.30 15.71
CA LEU A 134 9.02 -14.04 14.45
C LEU A 134 10.41 -14.11 13.79
N TYR A 135 11.19 -13.02 13.87
CA TYR A 135 12.55 -12.99 13.33
C TYR A 135 13.56 -13.84 14.13
N SER A 136 13.46 -13.83 15.46
CA SER A 136 14.42 -14.51 16.34
C SER A 136 14.14 -16.00 16.59
N HIS A 137 12.87 -16.42 16.55
CA HIS A 137 12.48 -17.79 16.91
C HIS A 137 12.66 -18.75 15.73
N GLN A 138 13.90 -19.23 15.57
CA GLN A 138 14.25 -20.27 14.62
C GLN A 138 13.80 -21.64 15.14
N HIS A 139 13.21 -22.45 14.26
CA HIS A 139 12.98 -23.86 14.54
C HIS A 139 14.26 -24.66 14.26
N ILE A 140 14.56 -25.68 15.08
CA ILE A 140 15.81 -26.48 14.95
C ILE A 140 15.93 -27.15 13.57
N ASP A 141 14.80 -27.57 13.00
CA ASP A 141 14.70 -28.22 11.68
C ASP A 141 13.98 -27.32 10.64
N GLU A 142 14.31 -26.04 10.59
CA GLU A 142 13.66 -25.11 9.66
C GLU A 142 14.08 -25.32 8.20
N SER A 143 13.11 -25.59 7.32
CA SER A 143 13.35 -25.65 5.86
C SER A 143 13.65 -24.26 5.28
N ALA A 144 14.31 -24.19 4.12
CA ALA A 144 14.57 -22.92 3.44
C ALA A 144 13.28 -22.13 3.13
N GLN A 145 12.19 -22.83 2.78
CA GLN A 145 10.89 -22.25 2.51
C GLN A 145 10.22 -21.73 3.79
N THR A 146 10.34 -22.47 4.90
CA THR A 146 9.82 -22.03 6.20
C THR A 146 10.57 -20.79 6.67
N LYS A 147 11.90 -20.77 6.51
CA LYS A 147 12.74 -19.61 6.83
C LYS A 147 12.37 -18.39 6.00
N GLU A 148 12.19 -18.56 4.68
CA GLU A 148 11.74 -17.49 3.78
C GLU A 148 10.42 -16.88 4.24
N ASN A 149 9.42 -17.72 4.50
CA ASN A 149 8.12 -17.28 4.99
C ASN A 149 8.24 -16.52 6.31
N ARG A 150 9.03 -17.05 7.26
CA ARG A 150 9.22 -16.45 8.57
C ARG A 150 9.92 -15.09 8.49
N GLU A 151 11.00 -14.96 7.72
CA GLU A 151 11.75 -13.71 7.59
C GLU A 151 10.95 -12.63 6.85
N VAL A 152 10.34 -12.96 5.71
CA VAL A 152 9.48 -12.02 4.96
C VAL A 152 8.31 -11.57 5.82
N SER A 153 7.66 -12.50 6.51
CA SER A 153 6.59 -12.16 7.45
C SER A 153 7.11 -11.28 8.58
N ALA A 154 8.27 -11.56 9.16
CA ALA A 154 8.82 -10.72 10.23
C ALA A 154 9.09 -9.28 9.76
N TYR A 155 9.57 -9.08 8.53
CA TYR A 155 9.76 -7.75 7.96
C TYR A 155 8.44 -7.03 7.70
N ALA A 156 7.43 -7.73 7.19
CA ALA A 156 6.10 -7.16 6.98
C ALA A 156 5.45 -6.75 8.31
N PHE A 157 5.54 -7.62 9.33
CA PHE A 157 5.08 -7.32 10.69
C PHE A 157 5.83 -6.13 11.28
N ALA A 158 7.16 -6.06 11.12
CA ALA A 158 7.97 -4.96 11.62
C ALA A 158 7.42 -3.62 11.13
N VAL A 159 7.23 -3.46 9.83
CA VAL A 159 6.71 -2.21 9.25
C VAL A 159 5.26 -1.95 9.64
N SER A 160 4.39 -2.95 9.58
CA SER A 160 2.97 -2.77 9.93
C SER A 160 2.75 -2.45 11.41
N GLU A 161 3.57 -2.99 12.31
CA GLU A 161 3.52 -2.68 13.74
C GLU A 161 4.08 -1.28 14.05
N GLN A 162 5.09 -0.81 13.30
CA GLN A 162 5.54 0.60 13.38
C GLN A 162 4.44 1.55 12.91
N ASN A 163 3.77 1.24 11.80
CA ASN A 163 2.61 2.00 11.32
C ASN A 163 1.51 2.09 12.39
N ALA A 164 1.16 0.97 13.02
CA ALA A 164 0.13 0.92 14.05
C ALA A 164 0.47 1.72 15.33
N ASP A 165 1.75 2.05 15.54
CA ASP A 165 2.24 2.85 16.67
C ASP A 165 2.44 4.33 16.33
N GLY A 166 2.10 4.73 15.10
CA GLY A 166 2.19 6.12 14.65
C GLY A 166 3.61 6.58 14.27
N GLU A 167 4.51 5.63 14.00
CA GLU A 167 5.88 5.92 13.58
C GLU A 167 5.96 6.32 12.10
N VAL A 168 7.13 6.81 11.69
CA VAL A 168 7.36 7.21 10.29
C VAL A 168 7.43 5.99 9.38
N ILE A 169 6.49 5.93 8.42
CA ILE A 169 6.40 4.86 7.41
C ILE A 169 6.35 5.43 5.99
N VAL A 170 6.59 4.56 5.02
CA VAL A 170 6.38 4.86 3.59
C VAL A 170 5.10 4.17 3.13
N THR A 171 4.21 4.92 2.47
CA THR A 171 3.00 4.35 1.86
C THR A 171 3.34 3.46 0.67
N ALA A 172 2.73 2.27 0.57
CA ALA A 172 2.96 1.35 -0.56
C ALA A 172 1.74 0.47 -0.89
N PRO A 173 0.63 1.02 -1.46
CA PRO A 173 0.39 2.43 -1.77
C PRO A 173 -0.26 3.20 -0.61
N THR A 174 -0.64 2.54 0.49
CA THR A 174 -1.22 3.18 1.68
C THR A 174 -0.42 2.84 2.93
N CYS A 175 -0.71 3.51 4.05
CA CYS A 175 -0.11 3.20 5.34
C CYS A 175 -0.48 1.77 5.81
N GLY A 176 -1.73 1.35 5.58
CA GLY A 176 -2.21 0.02 5.97
C GLY A 176 -1.61 -1.13 5.17
N SER A 177 -0.99 -0.86 4.03
CA SER A 177 -0.33 -1.83 3.14
C SER A 177 1.19 -1.63 3.04
N ALA A 178 1.75 -0.74 3.88
CA ALA A 178 3.15 -0.32 3.83
C ALA A 178 4.18 -1.43 4.04
N GLY A 179 3.80 -2.56 4.62
CA GLY A 179 4.71 -3.65 4.95
C GLY A 179 5.03 -4.58 3.78
N VAL A 180 4.19 -4.65 2.74
CA VAL A 180 4.32 -5.65 1.66
C VAL A 180 5.59 -5.43 0.84
N MET A 181 5.73 -4.23 0.25
CA MET A 181 6.85 -3.88 -0.62
C MET A 181 8.21 -3.98 0.07
N PRO A 182 8.45 -3.34 1.23
CA PRO A 182 9.76 -3.39 1.86
C PRO A 182 10.13 -4.81 2.33
N ALA A 183 9.16 -5.61 2.77
CA ALA A 183 9.43 -6.97 3.23
C ALA A 183 10.04 -7.86 2.14
N VAL A 184 9.44 -7.87 0.94
CA VAL A 184 9.94 -8.72 -0.15
C VAL A 184 11.26 -8.21 -0.71
N LEU A 185 11.40 -6.89 -0.88
CA LEU A 185 12.61 -6.30 -1.44
C LEU A 185 13.80 -6.46 -0.50
N TYR A 186 13.60 -6.23 0.81
CA TYR A 186 14.66 -6.35 1.80
C TYR A 186 15.12 -7.80 1.94
N TYR A 187 14.18 -8.75 2.00
CA TYR A 187 14.52 -10.18 2.03
C TYR A 187 15.35 -10.58 0.81
N GLN A 188 14.95 -10.16 -0.40
CA GLN A 188 15.69 -10.49 -1.62
C GLN A 188 17.06 -9.81 -1.70
N GLN A 189 17.16 -8.55 -1.25
CA GLN A 189 18.44 -7.85 -1.10
C GLN A 189 19.39 -8.66 -0.20
N MET A 190 18.92 -9.07 0.98
CA MET A 190 19.74 -9.82 1.95
C MET A 190 20.09 -11.23 1.46
N LYS A 191 19.17 -11.90 0.77
CA LYS A 191 19.37 -13.28 0.27
C LYS A 191 20.27 -13.36 -0.95
N ARG A 192 20.20 -12.38 -1.86
CA ARG A 192 20.86 -12.44 -3.18
C ARG A 192 21.93 -11.37 -3.40
N GLY A 193 22.04 -10.39 -2.50
CA GLY A 193 23.06 -9.35 -2.56
C GLY A 193 22.78 -8.23 -3.57
N TYR A 194 21.52 -7.94 -3.88
CA TYR A 194 21.15 -6.84 -4.77
C TYR A 194 21.61 -5.48 -4.22
N SER A 195 22.14 -4.64 -5.09
CA SER A 195 22.50 -3.26 -4.76
C SER A 195 21.27 -2.39 -4.51
N ASP A 196 21.43 -1.29 -3.78
CA ASP A 196 20.34 -0.33 -3.57
C ASP A 196 19.81 0.25 -4.90
N LEU A 197 20.66 0.37 -5.93
CA LEU A 197 20.23 0.82 -7.26
C LEU A 197 19.32 -0.21 -7.96
N GLU A 198 19.59 -1.50 -7.81
CA GLU A 198 18.70 -2.56 -8.33
C GLU A 198 17.35 -2.56 -7.60
N ILE A 199 17.35 -2.30 -6.29
CA ILE A 199 16.10 -2.13 -5.54
C ILE A 199 15.34 -0.88 -5.99
N VAL A 200 16.02 0.23 -6.26
CA VAL A 200 15.39 1.45 -6.80
C VAL A 200 14.72 1.17 -8.15
N ARG A 201 15.39 0.45 -9.06
CA ARG A 201 14.78 0.05 -10.35
C ARG A 201 13.57 -0.87 -10.17
N ALA A 202 13.63 -1.77 -9.19
CA ALA A 202 12.49 -2.60 -8.84
C ALA A 202 11.30 -1.76 -8.32
N LEU A 203 11.57 -0.73 -7.50
CA LEU A 203 10.56 0.22 -7.04
C LEU A 203 9.96 1.03 -8.20
N GLU A 204 10.75 1.43 -9.21
CA GLU A 204 10.24 2.07 -10.44
C GLU A 204 9.25 1.16 -11.17
N THR A 205 9.63 -0.11 -11.42
CA THR A 205 8.74 -1.09 -12.04
C THR A 205 7.47 -1.36 -11.22
N GLY A 206 7.58 -1.50 -9.89
CA GLY A 206 6.42 -1.64 -9.02
C GLY A 206 5.53 -0.39 -9.00
N GLY A 207 6.13 0.81 -9.11
CA GLY A 207 5.44 2.09 -9.16
C GLY A 207 4.51 2.23 -10.37
N ILE A 208 4.89 1.67 -11.53
CA ILE A 208 4.02 1.63 -12.72
C ILE A 208 2.68 0.93 -12.38
N ILE A 209 2.72 -0.24 -11.74
CA ILE A 209 1.51 -0.97 -11.37
C ILE A 209 0.64 -0.17 -10.39
N GLY A 210 1.27 0.48 -9.41
CA GLY A 210 0.57 1.36 -8.47
C GLY A 210 -0.12 2.54 -9.18
N ASN A 211 0.56 3.17 -10.13
CA ASN A 211 0.02 4.27 -10.92
C ASN A 211 -1.15 3.81 -11.81
N LEU A 212 -1.03 2.66 -12.47
CA LEU A 212 -2.10 2.09 -13.30
C LEU A 212 -3.36 1.78 -12.48
N ILE A 213 -3.19 1.16 -11.30
CA ILE A 213 -4.32 0.87 -10.40
C ILE A 213 -4.95 2.16 -9.89
N LYS A 214 -4.14 3.15 -9.48
CA LYS A 214 -4.65 4.45 -9.03
C LYS A 214 -5.41 5.18 -10.14
N THR A 215 -4.95 5.08 -11.38
CA THR A 215 -5.52 5.80 -12.53
C THR A 215 -6.82 5.17 -12.99
N ASN A 216 -6.87 3.83 -13.06
CA ASN A 216 -7.98 3.10 -13.68
C ASN A 216 -8.94 2.47 -12.67
N ALA A 217 -8.63 2.50 -11.37
CA ALA A 217 -9.48 1.98 -10.32
C ALA A 217 -9.46 2.92 -9.10
N SER A 218 -8.94 2.45 -7.97
CA SER A 218 -8.72 3.24 -6.76
C SER A 218 -7.63 2.56 -5.93
N ILE A 219 -6.99 3.33 -5.06
CA ILE A 219 -6.11 2.83 -3.99
C ILE A 219 -6.70 3.07 -2.59
N SER A 220 -7.97 3.48 -2.53
CA SER A 220 -8.66 3.83 -1.29
C SER A 220 -9.44 2.65 -0.73
N GLY A 221 -9.16 2.28 0.53
CA GLY A 221 -9.90 1.27 1.28
C GLY A 221 -11.37 1.65 1.48
N SER A 222 -11.65 2.94 1.65
CA SER A 222 -13.02 3.48 1.78
C SER A 222 -13.84 3.41 0.48
N GLU A 223 -13.20 3.32 -0.68
CA GLU A 223 -13.89 3.27 -1.98
C GLU A 223 -14.01 1.85 -2.52
N CYS A 224 -12.90 1.10 -2.52
CA CYS A 224 -12.81 -0.18 -3.20
C CYS A 224 -12.41 -1.35 -2.29
N GLY A 225 -12.41 -1.16 -0.97
CA GLY A 225 -12.02 -2.18 -0.01
C GLY A 225 -10.50 -2.43 0.01
N CYS A 226 -10.06 -3.40 0.81
CA CYS A 226 -8.64 -3.66 1.04
C CYS A 226 -7.95 -4.31 -0.17
N GLN A 227 -8.70 -4.78 -1.17
CA GLN A 227 -8.14 -5.12 -2.48
C GLN A 227 -7.40 -3.93 -3.13
N ALA A 228 -7.88 -2.70 -2.92
CA ALA A 228 -7.28 -1.48 -3.45
C ALA A 228 -5.98 -1.09 -2.72
N GLU A 229 -5.75 -1.63 -1.52
CA GLU A 229 -4.58 -1.34 -0.71
C GLU A 229 -3.61 -2.52 -0.71
N ILE A 230 -3.99 -3.63 -0.07
CA ILE A 230 -3.17 -4.84 0.05
C ILE A 230 -3.04 -5.56 -1.29
N GLY A 231 -4.10 -5.61 -2.10
CA GLY A 231 -4.04 -6.20 -3.44
C GLY A 231 -3.10 -5.42 -4.34
N THR A 232 -3.23 -4.08 -4.35
CA THR A 232 -2.30 -3.19 -5.06
C THR A 232 -0.86 -3.36 -4.58
N ALA A 233 -0.62 -3.36 -3.28
CA ALA A 233 0.72 -3.55 -2.72
C ALA A 233 1.32 -4.90 -3.13
N CYS A 234 0.52 -5.97 -3.13
CA CYS A 234 0.93 -7.29 -3.60
C CYS A 234 1.32 -7.28 -5.08
N ALA A 235 0.56 -6.59 -5.93
CA ALA A 235 0.81 -6.50 -7.36
C ALA A 235 2.03 -5.63 -7.70
N MET A 236 2.19 -4.51 -6.99
CA MET A 236 3.40 -3.67 -7.10
C MET A 236 4.63 -4.48 -6.67
N ALA A 237 4.54 -5.22 -5.56
CA ALA A 237 5.63 -6.05 -5.04
C ALA A 237 5.98 -7.22 -5.98
N SER A 238 4.99 -7.87 -6.60
CA SER A 238 5.26 -8.94 -7.58
C SER A 238 5.93 -8.39 -8.84
N ALA A 239 5.50 -7.23 -9.35
CA ALA A 239 6.17 -6.59 -10.47
C ALA A 239 7.62 -6.18 -10.14
N ALA A 240 7.86 -5.60 -8.97
CA ALA A 240 9.19 -5.22 -8.49
C ALA A 240 10.12 -6.44 -8.36
N LEU A 241 9.62 -7.56 -7.82
CA LEU A 241 10.34 -8.82 -7.76
C LEU A 241 10.64 -9.39 -9.15
N GLY A 242 9.70 -9.27 -10.10
CA GLY A 242 9.90 -9.64 -11.49
C GLY A 242 11.07 -8.87 -12.14
N GLU A 243 11.20 -7.58 -11.84
CA GLU A 243 12.35 -6.78 -12.26
C GLU A 243 13.67 -7.28 -11.64
N LEU A 244 13.71 -7.54 -10.32
CA LEU A 244 14.90 -8.07 -9.66
C LEU A 244 15.35 -9.42 -10.20
N PHE A 245 14.40 -10.25 -10.65
CA PHE A 245 14.69 -11.53 -11.29
C PHE A 245 14.96 -11.42 -12.79
N SER A 246 15.03 -10.19 -13.32
CA SER A 246 15.28 -9.92 -14.74
C SER A 246 14.29 -10.65 -15.66
N LEU A 247 13.02 -10.74 -15.24
CA LEU A 247 11.99 -11.36 -16.05
C LEU A 247 11.64 -10.50 -17.27
N GLU A 248 11.09 -11.15 -18.29
CA GLU A 248 10.52 -10.46 -19.45
C GLU A 248 9.23 -9.72 -19.05
N ILE A 249 8.93 -8.62 -19.75
CA ILE A 249 7.79 -7.73 -19.42
C ILE A 249 6.47 -8.52 -19.30
N ASP A 250 6.25 -9.50 -20.17
CA ASP A 250 5.02 -10.32 -20.15
C ASP A 250 4.90 -11.18 -18.88
N LYS A 251 6.03 -11.61 -18.31
CA LYS A 251 6.05 -12.33 -17.03
C LYS A 251 5.85 -11.39 -15.84
N ILE A 252 6.40 -10.17 -15.91
CA ILE A 252 6.18 -9.14 -14.89
C ILE A 252 4.69 -8.77 -14.84
N GLU A 253 4.08 -8.53 -16.01
CA GLU A 253 2.64 -8.28 -16.11
C GLU A 253 1.82 -9.43 -15.52
N TYR A 254 2.16 -10.67 -15.88
CA TYR A 254 1.43 -11.83 -15.39
C TYR A 254 1.56 -11.99 -13.86
N ALA A 255 2.71 -11.68 -13.28
CA ALA A 255 2.89 -11.71 -11.83
C ALA A 255 2.04 -10.63 -11.12
N ALA A 256 1.90 -9.44 -11.73
CA ALA A 256 1.01 -8.40 -11.20
C ALA A 256 -0.46 -8.81 -11.31
N GLU A 257 -0.85 -9.40 -12.44
CA GLU A 257 -2.20 -9.91 -12.69
C GLU A 257 -2.63 -10.95 -11.65
N ILE A 258 -1.86 -12.03 -11.47
CA ILE A 258 -2.11 -13.07 -10.44
C ILE A 258 -2.25 -12.44 -9.05
N ALA A 259 -1.39 -11.47 -8.73
CA ALA A 259 -1.41 -10.82 -7.43
C ALA A 259 -2.72 -10.05 -7.17
N ILE A 260 -3.28 -9.36 -8.17
CA ILE A 260 -4.58 -8.68 -8.03
C ILE A 260 -5.71 -9.71 -7.97
N GLU A 261 -5.70 -10.73 -8.83
CA GLU A 261 -6.73 -11.78 -8.89
C GLU A 261 -6.97 -12.41 -7.51
N HIS A 262 -5.90 -12.72 -6.80
CA HIS A 262 -5.95 -13.33 -5.47
C HIS A 262 -6.45 -12.41 -4.34
N HIS A 263 -6.71 -11.13 -4.63
CA HIS A 263 -7.24 -10.16 -3.67
C HIS A 263 -8.60 -9.57 -4.07
N LEU A 264 -9.14 -9.91 -5.24
CA LEU A 264 -10.46 -9.42 -5.69
C LEU A 264 -11.55 -9.70 -4.64
N GLY A 265 -12.32 -8.66 -4.31
CA GLY A 265 -13.41 -8.71 -3.33
C GLY A 265 -12.98 -8.59 -1.86
N LEU A 266 -11.69 -8.36 -1.57
CA LEU A 266 -11.21 -8.19 -0.20
C LEU A 266 -11.76 -6.90 0.44
N THR A 267 -12.55 -7.04 1.49
CA THR A 267 -13.18 -5.96 2.27
C THR A 267 -12.21 -5.20 3.17
N CYS A 268 -12.56 -3.99 3.59
CA CYS A 268 -11.76 -3.19 4.53
C CYS A 268 -12.54 -2.94 5.83
N ASP A 269 -12.57 -3.93 6.71
CA ASP A 269 -13.41 -3.97 7.90
C ASP A 269 -12.61 -4.22 9.20
N PRO A 270 -11.58 -3.41 9.52
CA PRO A 270 -10.69 -3.67 10.65
C PRO A 270 -11.38 -3.58 12.02
N ILE A 271 -10.91 -4.37 12.98
CA ILE A 271 -11.42 -4.34 14.37
C ILE A 271 -11.25 -2.95 14.97
N CYS A 272 -12.35 -2.42 15.53
CA CYS A 272 -12.41 -1.08 16.13
C CYS A 272 -11.93 0.05 15.21
N GLY A 273 -11.91 -0.15 13.88
CA GLY A 273 -11.37 0.83 12.93
C GLY A 273 -9.85 0.97 12.96
N LEU A 274 -9.12 0.10 13.68
CA LEU A 274 -7.69 0.21 13.89
C LEU A 274 -6.90 -0.53 12.81
N VAL A 275 -5.81 0.07 12.33
CA VAL A 275 -4.89 -0.53 11.35
C VAL A 275 -3.97 -1.57 12.02
N GLN A 276 -4.58 -2.58 12.64
CA GLN A 276 -3.93 -3.67 13.37
C GLN A 276 -4.45 -5.02 12.89
N ILE A 277 -5.71 -5.35 13.19
CA ILE A 277 -6.34 -6.62 12.82
C ILE A 277 -7.44 -6.34 11.80
N PRO A 278 -7.43 -6.97 10.61
CA PRO A 278 -6.47 -7.97 10.11
C PRO A 278 -5.29 -7.38 9.31
N CYS A 279 -5.06 -6.07 9.38
CA CYS A 279 -4.12 -5.34 8.52
C CYS A 279 -2.68 -5.87 8.60
N ILE A 280 -2.17 -6.16 9.80
CA ILE A 280 -0.80 -6.63 10.00
C ILE A 280 -0.60 -8.00 9.34
N GLU A 281 -1.48 -8.96 9.60
CA GLU A 281 -1.41 -10.29 8.98
C GLU A 281 -1.59 -10.22 7.45
N ARG A 282 -2.46 -9.33 6.96
CA ARG A 282 -2.66 -9.13 5.52
C ARG A 282 -1.38 -8.71 4.81
N ASN A 283 -0.54 -7.86 5.42
CA ASN A 283 0.74 -7.47 4.83
C ASN A 283 1.68 -8.67 4.66
N ALA A 284 1.82 -9.51 5.70
CA ALA A 284 2.68 -10.69 5.65
C ALA A 284 2.20 -11.72 4.61
N VAL A 285 0.89 -12.00 4.59
CA VAL A 285 0.31 -12.93 3.62
C VAL A 285 0.44 -12.39 2.19
N ALA A 286 0.22 -11.09 1.97
CA ALA A 286 0.38 -10.47 0.67
C ALA A 286 1.84 -10.48 0.19
N ALA A 287 2.82 -10.24 1.08
CA ALA A 287 4.23 -10.33 0.74
C ALA A 287 4.60 -11.74 0.22
N MET A 288 4.12 -12.80 0.88
CA MET A 288 4.33 -14.17 0.42
C MET A 288 3.58 -14.48 -0.88
N ARG A 289 2.37 -13.94 -1.05
CA ARG A 289 1.62 -14.07 -2.31
C ARG A 289 2.32 -13.38 -3.47
N ALA A 290 2.97 -12.24 -3.25
CA ALA A 290 3.77 -11.57 -4.28
C ALA A 290 4.93 -12.46 -4.76
N ILE A 291 5.65 -13.10 -3.84
CA ILE A 291 6.71 -14.06 -4.17
C ILE A 291 6.16 -15.25 -4.96
N ASN A 292 5.02 -15.81 -4.53
CA ASN A 292 4.38 -16.93 -5.21
C ASN A 292 3.88 -16.54 -6.61
N ALA A 293 3.30 -15.34 -6.77
CA ALA A 293 2.80 -14.84 -8.05
C ALA A 293 3.93 -14.75 -9.09
N VAL A 294 5.09 -14.21 -8.70
CA VAL A 294 6.27 -14.15 -9.57
C VAL A 294 6.78 -15.54 -9.91
N SER A 295 6.80 -16.45 -8.93
CA SER A 295 7.20 -17.84 -9.17
C SER A 295 6.28 -18.51 -10.20
N LEU A 296 4.96 -18.39 -10.06
CA LEU A 296 4.00 -18.96 -11.01
C LEU A 296 4.14 -18.32 -12.40
N ALA A 297 4.21 -17.00 -12.46
CA ALA A 297 4.35 -16.27 -13.71
C ALA A 297 5.63 -16.66 -14.46
N SER A 298 6.71 -16.99 -13.74
CA SER A 298 7.96 -17.44 -14.36
C SER A 298 7.84 -18.73 -15.16
N PHE A 299 6.89 -19.61 -14.79
CA PHE A 299 6.66 -20.92 -15.41
C PHE A 299 5.49 -20.93 -16.40
N LEU A 300 4.47 -20.10 -16.20
CA LEU A 300 3.15 -20.28 -16.83
C LEU A 300 2.71 -19.11 -17.74
N SER A 301 3.57 -18.10 -17.98
CA SER A 301 3.20 -16.89 -18.70
C SER A 301 2.68 -17.11 -20.13
N ASP A 302 3.10 -18.19 -20.79
CA ASP A 302 2.64 -18.58 -22.13
C ASP A 302 1.18 -19.09 -22.15
N THR A 303 0.62 -19.43 -20.99
CA THR A 303 -0.76 -19.93 -20.86
C THR A 303 -1.78 -18.87 -20.42
N ARG A 304 -1.31 -17.66 -20.08
CA ARG A 304 -2.14 -16.56 -19.58
C ARG A 304 -3.30 -16.23 -20.52
N LYS A 305 -4.47 -15.94 -19.95
CA LYS A 305 -5.71 -15.64 -20.70
C LYS A 305 -6.27 -14.24 -20.49
N ILE A 306 -5.91 -13.60 -19.39
CA ILE A 306 -6.36 -12.26 -19.02
C ILE A 306 -5.16 -11.36 -18.81
N SER A 307 -5.33 -10.07 -19.04
CA SER A 307 -4.32 -9.04 -18.84
C SER A 307 -4.45 -8.39 -17.48
N VAL A 308 -3.39 -7.71 -17.03
CA VAL A 308 -3.45 -6.92 -15.79
C VAL A 308 -4.47 -5.78 -15.92
N ASP A 309 -4.60 -5.19 -17.11
CA ASP A 309 -5.58 -4.11 -17.38
C ASP A 309 -7.03 -4.58 -17.16
N GLU A 310 -7.37 -5.79 -17.63
CA GLU A 310 -8.69 -6.39 -17.41
C GLU A 310 -8.96 -6.66 -15.93
N VAL A 311 -7.96 -7.17 -15.19
CA VAL A 311 -8.13 -7.47 -13.75
C VAL A 311 -8.23 -6.18 -12.92
N ILE A 312 -7.55 -5.10 -13.31
CA ILE A 312 -7.71 -3.78 -12.68
C ILE A 312 -9.15 -3.25 -12.85
N GLU A 313 -9.72 -3.41 -14.05
CA GLU A 313 -11.11 -3.02 -14.30
C GLU A 313 -12.10 -3.86 -13.48
N VAL A 314 -11.87 -5.17 -13.37
CA VAL A 314 -12.66 -6.06 -12.50
C VAL A 314 -12.54 -5.64 -11.04
N MET A 315 -11.34 -5.27 -10.57
CA MET A 315 -11.12 -4.75 -9.22
C MET A 315 -11.94 -3.48 -8.98
N ARG A 316 -11.97 -2.54 -9.94
CA ARG A 316 -12.78 -1.32 -9.86
C ARG A 316 -14.27 -1.64 -9.78
N MET A 317 -14.77 -2.53 -10.64
CA MET A 317 -16.18 -2.92 -10.64
C MET A 317 -16.57 -3.59 -9.33
N THR A 318 -15.77 -4.57 -8.89
CA THR A 318 -16.00 -5.29 -7.64
C THR A 318 -15.95 -4.34 -6.45
N GLY A 319 -15.02 -3.38 -6.44
CA GLY A 319 -14.90 -2.37 -5.39
C GLY A 319 -16.16 -1.51 -5.24
N LYS A 320 -16.76 -1.09 -6.36
CA LYS A 320 -18.04 -0.36 -6.36
C LYS A 320 -19.20 -1.19 -5.80
N ASP A 321 -19.15 -2.50 -6.00
CA ASP A 321 -20.19 -3.42 -5.54
C ASP A 321 -20.01 -3.84 -4.07
N ILE A 322 -18.86 -3.54 -3.43
CA ILE A 322 -18.69 -3.77 -1.99
C ILE A 322 -19.63 -2.84 -1.20
N PRO A 323 -20.58 -3.39 -0.40
CA PRO A 323 -21.45 -2.57 0.43
C PRO A 323 -20.66 -1.65 1.36
N GLY A 324 -21.15 -0.42 1.57
CA GLY A 324 -20.47 0.61 2.37
C GLY A 324 -19.98 0.12 3.73
N ARG A 325 -20.83 -0.63 4.46
CA ARG A 325 -20.51 -1.22 5.77
C ARG A 325 -19.33 -2.21 5.80
N TYR A 326 -18.92 -2.74 4.64
CA TYR A 326 -17.76 -3.64 4.50
C TYR A 326 -16.54 -2.96 3.88
N ARG A 327 -16.62 -1.64 3.71
CA ARG A 327 -15.49 -0.75 3.46
C ARG A 327 -15.09 -0.11 4.79
N GLU A 328 -14.18 0.86 4.72
CA GLU A 328 -13.52 1.51 5.86
C GLU A 328 -14.46 2.39 6.74
N THR A 329 -15.69 1.95 7.00
CA THR A 329 -16.68 2.65 7.87
C THR A 329 -16.76 2.06 9.28
N ALA A 330 -16.12 0.90 9.52
CA ALA A 330 -16.17 0.15 10.78
C ALA A 330 -17.58 -0.32 11.22
N GLU A 331 -18.54 -0.38 10.30
CA GLU A 331 -19.94 -0.75 10.60
C GLU A 331 -20.26 -2.24 10.37
N GLY A 332 -19.32 -3.01 9.81
CA GLY A 332 -19.56 -4.39 9.40
C GLY A 332 -18.34 -5.29 9.57
N GLY A 333 -18.54 -6.59 9.31
CA GLY A 333 -17.46 -7.58 9.29
C GLY A 333 -16.70 -7.67 10.63
N LEU A 334 -15.37 -7.80 10.57
CA LEU A 334 -14.53 -7.90 11.77
C LEU A 334 -14.67 -6.68 12.68
N ALA A 335 -14.97 -5.49 12.13
CA ALA A 335 -15.15 -4.26 12.92
C ALA A 335 -16.24 -4.36 13.99
N THR A 336 -17.21 -5.24 13.82
CA THR A 336 -18.32 -5.46 14.77
C THR A 336 -17.92 -6.29 16.00
N LEU A 337 -16.74 -6.92 15.98
CA LEU A 337 -16.26 -7.73 17.08
C LEU A 337 -15.76 -6.87 18.24
N THR A 338 -16.25 -7.16 19.45
CA THR A 338 -15.70 -6.61 20.68
C THR A 338 -14.70 -7.60 21.27
N ILE A 339 -13.41 -7.34 21.09
CA ILE A 339 -12.35 -8.15 21.74
C ILE A 339 -12.17 -7.63 23.16
N LYS A 340 -12.24 -8.55 24.14
CA LYS A 340 -11.92 -8.31 25.55
C LYS A 340 -10.44 -8.48 25.81
#